data_AF-A0A536DU15-F1
#
_entry.id   AF-A0A536DU15-F1
#
_cell.length_a   1.000
_cell.length_b   1.000
_cell.length_c   1.000
_cell.angle_alpha   90.00
_cell.angle_beta   90.00
_cell.angle_gamma   90.00
#
_symmetry.space_group_name_H-M   'P 1'
#
loop_
_entity.id
_entity.type
_entity.pdbx_description
1 polymer ?
#
loop_
_entity_poly.entity_id
_entity_poly.type
_entity_poly.pdbx_seq_one_letter_code
_entity_poly.pdbx_strand_id
1 'polypeptide(L)'
;MRRSVHIGFSLLTVLVLLVATAGTSSAHQDGMHILKIKAAKGGKPHGTNNLFSHGGAIEQTAKVYIVYWGSDWGANTAARSYIEGFFNGVGGSSWANSTTQYCQGVPSGTVQCGTTGLHPTNPMNELSGGVWNETTWCAWHSSSGNMSYSYMPYQPDAGAACGMNFVNPGNSGYFDGFSIVGGHEYAETITDPYPNSGWLDGRGAENSDKCAWISSGQGAAANISLGGNNYAVQSLWSNAFNGGSGGCVLSY
;
A
#
# COMPACT_ATOMS: atom_id res chain seq x y z
N MET A 1 29.80 72.15 44.53
CA MET A 1 28.42 71.96 45.06
C MET A 1 27.73 70.88 44.24
N ARG A 2 27.10 69.93 44.96
CA ARG A 2 25.98 69.03 44.60
C ARG A 2 26.04 68.13 43.36
N ARG A 3 26.17 66.84 43.70
CA ARG A 3 25.75 65.60 43.03
C ARG A 3 24.39 65.70 42.31
N SER A 4 24.26 64.95 41.21
CA SER A 4 23.08 64.13 40.93
C SER A 4 23.51 62.82 40.27
N VAL A 5 23.05 61.73 40.88
CA VAL A 5 23.24 60.32 40.51
C VAL A 5 22.07 59.91 39.63
N HIS A 6 22.30 59.18 38.55
CA HIS A 6 21.27 58.35 37.93
C HIS A 6 21.72 56.89 37.79
N ILE A 7 20.79 56.04 38.22
CA ILE A 7 20.82 54.60 38.41
C ILE A 7 20.11 53.96 37.21
N GLY A 8 20.55 52.76 36.81
CA GLY A 8 19.76 51.81 36.03
C GLY A 8 20.28 51.60 34.59
N PHE A 9 20.28 50.41 34.00
CA PHE A 9 19.74 49.12 34.39
C PHE A 9 20.58 48.04 33.69
N SER A 10 20.72 46.90 34.36
CA SER A 10 21.45 45.70 33.92
C SER A 10 20.84 45.08 32.67
N LEU A 11 21.67 44.69 31.70
CA LEU A 11 21.32 43.71 30.67
C LEU A 11 22.46 42.70 30.54
N LEU A 12 22.47 41.76 31.50
CA LEU A 12 23.18 40.50 31.38
C LEU A 12 22.41 39.64 30.36
N THR A 13 22.79 39.68 29.09
CA THR A 13 22.25 38.75 28.08
C THR A 13 22.79 37.35 28.33
N VAL A 14 22.00 36.53 29.01
CA VAL A 14 22.22 35.08 29.12
C VAL A 14 21.92 34.48 27.74
N LEU A 15 22.96 34.20 26.97
CA LEU A 15 22.86 33.41 25.75
C LEU A 15 22.70 31.94 26.16
N VAL A 16 21.45 31.50 26.40
CA VAL A 16 21.13 30.07 26.49
C VAL A 16 21.30 29.49 25.10
N LEU A 17 22.42 28.79 24.88
CA LEU A 17 22.63 27.95 23.71
C LEU A 17 21.65 26.77 23.82
N LEU A 18 20.42 26.93 23.30
CA LEU A 18 19.57 25.79 22.98
C LEU A 18 20.25 25.05 21.83
N VAL A 19 21.10 24.08 22.17
CA VAL A 19 21.39 22.98 21.27
C VAL A 19 20.08 22.22 21.14
N ALA A 20 19.29 22.59 20.14
CA ALA A 20 18.26 21.71 19.62
C ALA A 20 19.01 20.47 19.13
N THR A 21 19.07 19.43 19.96
CA THR A 21 19.33 18.09 19.48
C THR A 21 18.22 17.82 18.49
N ALA A 22 18.52 17.98 17.20
CA ALA A 22 17.73 17.41 16.13
C ALA A 22 17.80 15.90 16.34
N GLY A 23 16.95 15.38 17.22
CA GLY A 23 16.53 14.01 17.16
C GLY A 23 15.90 13.88 15.79
N THR A 24 16.62 13.27 14.87
CA THR A 24 16.01 12.72 13.66
C THR A 24 15.13 11.57 14.13
N SER A 25 13.96 11.89 14.69
CA SER A 25 12.82 11.01 14.60
C SER A 25 12.57 10.86 13.11
N SER A 26 13.13 9.82 12.52
CA SER A 26 12.62 9.27 11.27
C SER A 26 11.16 8.97 11.58
N ALA A 27 10.27 9.87 11.19
CA ALA A 27 8.84 9.63 11.23
C ALA A 27 8.65 8.29 10.51
N HIS A 28 8.27 7.26 11.27
CA HIS A 28 7.76 6.04 10.69
C HIS A 28 6.58 6.51 9.85
N GLN A 29 6.74 6.53 8.53
CA GLN A 29 5.57 6.59 7.66
C GLN A 29 4.76 5.37 8.08
N ASP A 30 3.53 5.60 8.56
CA ASP A 30 2.55 4.56 8.88
C ASP A 30 2.20 3.84 7.57
N GLY A 31 3.13 2.98 7.17
CA GLY A 31 3.40 2.56 5.82
C GLY A 31 3.09 1.09 5.68
N MET A 32 2.14 0.72 4.82
CA MET A 32 1.87 -0.69 4.57
C MET A 32 3.14 -1.38 4.04
N HIS A 33 3.64 -2.37 4.78
CA HIS A 33 4.76 -3.20 4.34
C HIS A 33 4.26 -4.34 3.46
N ILE A 34 4.45 -4.23 2.15
CA ILE A 34 4.07 -5.28 1.19
C ILE A 34 5.14 -6.37 1.16
N LEU A 35 4.77 -7.58 1.60
CA LEU A 35 5.59 -8.78 1.46
C LEU A 35 5.58 -9.24 -0.01
N LYS A 36 6.72 -9.07 -0.69
CA LYS A 36 6.86 -9.45 -2.11
C LYS A 36 7.25 -10.93 -2.26
N ILE A 37 6.64 -11.60 -3.23
CA ILE A 37 7.11 -12.92 -3.69
C ILE A 37 8.51 -12.72 -4.32
N LYS A 38 9.52 -13.39 -3.77
CA LYS A 38 10.89 -13.38 -4.30
C LYS A 38 11.15 -14.69 -5.03
N ALA A 39 11.86 -14.62 -6.15
CA ALA A 39 12.33 -15.83 -6.84
C ALA A 39 13.15 -16.70 -5.88
N ALA A 40 12.98 -18.02 -6.00
CA ALA A 40 13.78 -18.97 -5.24
C ALA A 40 15.26 -18.75 -5.54
N LYS A 41 16.06 -18.50 -4.50
CA LYS A 41 17.53 -18.41 -4.60
C LYS A 41 18.12 -19.67 -3.98
N GLY A 42 19.22 -20.15 -4.54
CA GLY A 42 20.01 -21.21 -3.93
C GLY A 42 20.40 -20.84 -2.50
N GLY A 43 20.45 -21.84 -1.61
CA GLY A 43 20.77 -21.64 -0.20
C GLY A 43 22.09 -20.89 -0.05
N LYS A 44 22.07 -19.77 0.67
CA LYS A 44 23.30 -19.07 1.04
C LYS A 44 23.86 -19.70 2.32
N PRO A 45 25.18 -19.87 2.44
CA PRO A 45 25.79 -20.29 3.70
C PRO A 45 25.45 -19.27 4.80
N HIS A 46 25.14 -19.77 6.00
CA HIS A 46 24.84 -18.92 7.14
C HIS A 46 26.09 -18.16 7.57
N GLY A 47 25.98 -16.84 7.72
CA GLY A 47 27.04 -16.02 8.29
C GLY A 47 27.10 -16.17 9.81
N THR A 48 28.31 -16.09 10.38
CA THR A 48 28.55 -16.10 11.84
C THR A 48 28.61 -14.70 12.45
N ASN A 49 28.66 -13.65 11.62
CA ASN A 49 28.72 -12.27 12.08
C ASN A 49 27.34 -11.80 12.57
N ASN A 50 27.34 -10.96 13.62
CA ASN A 50 26.13 -10.34 14.13
C ASN A 50 25.53 -9.36 13.11
N LEU A 51 24.20 -9.22 13.16
CA LEU A 51 23.51 -8.09 12.54
C LEU A 51 23.86 -6.80 13.30
N PHE A 52 23.86 -5.67 12.60
CA PHE A 52 24.04 -4.36 13.21
C PHE A 52 22.99 -3.38 12.68
N SER A 53 22.58 -2.44 13.53
CA SER A 53 21.63 -1.39 13.17
C SER A 53 22.24 -0.43 12.15
N HIS A 54 21.44 0.01 11.20
CA HIS A 54 21.77 1.11 10.29
C HIS A 54 21.12 2.44 10.71
N GLY A 55 20.55 2.51 11.93
CA GLY A 55 19.87 3.70 12.46
C GLY A 55 18.45 3.91 11.93
N GLY A 56 17.93 3.01 11.08
CA GLY A 56 16.58 3.07 10.54
C GLY A 56 15.50 2.68 11.54
N ALA A 57 14.25 3.00 11.17
CA ALA A 57 13.06 2.60 11.91
C ALA A 57 12.79 1.09 11.79
N ILE A 58 12.01 0.56 12.73
CA ILE A 58 11.52 -0.82 12.77
C ILE A 58 10.00 -0.83 13.01
N GLU A 59 9.34 -1.92 12.64
CA GLU A 59 7.97 -2.17 13.03
C GLU A 59 7.92 -2.55 14.52
N GLN A 60 7.29 -1.71 15.35
CA GLN A 60 7.23 -1.92 16.80
C GLN A 60 6.07 -2.82 17.20
N THR A 61 4.98 -2.80 16.45
CA THR A 61 3.79 -3.60 16.78
C THR A 61 3.19 -4.13 15.49
N ALA A 62 3.51 -5.39 15.18
CA ALA A 62 3.06 -6.00 13.95
C ALA A 62 1.54 -6.20 13.94
N LYS A 63 0.91 -5.84 12.81
CA LYS A 63 -0.43 -6.28 12.43
C LYS A 63 -0.36 -6.88 11.04
N VAL A 64 -1.00 -8.03 10.87
CA VAL A 64 -1.00 -8.77 9.62
C VAL A 64 -2.39 -8.77 9.01
N TYR A 65 -2.43 -8.51 7.70
CA TYR A 65 -3.60 -8.55 6.84
C TYR A 65 -3.32 -9.60 5.77
N ILE A 66 -4.27 -10.51 5.53
CA ILE A 66 -4.14 -11.55 4.49
C ILE A 66 -5.19 -11.28 3.41
N VAL A 67 -4.70 -11.13 2.18
CA VAL A 67 -5.55 -11.01 0.99
C VAL A 67 -5.47 -12.33 0.23
N TYR A 68 -6.58 -13.03 0.11
CA TYR A 68 -6.68 -14.23 -0.72
C TYR A 68 -7.28 -13.88 -2.07
N TRP A 69 -6.62 -14.35 -3.13
CA TRP A 69 -7.05 -14.04 -4.49
C TRP A 69 -7.08 -15.25 -5.41
N GLY A 70 -8.18 -15.42 -6.14
CA GLY A 70 -8.31 -16.42 -7.19
C GLY A 70 -9.02 -17.69 -6.73
N SER A 71 -9.49 -18.49 -7.69
CA SER A 71 -10.31 -19.67 -7.42
C SER A 71 -9.65 -20.72 -6.53
N ASP A 72 -8.33 -20.82 -6.59
CA ASP A 72 -7.56 -21.80 -5.82
C ASP A 72 -7.70 -21.60 -4.31
N TRP A 73 -7.83 -20.36 -3.84
CA TRP A 73 -8.05 -20.07 -2.41
C TRP A 73 -9.49 -20.33 -1.98
N GLY A 74 -10.45 -20.27 -2.91
CA GLY A 74 -11.83 -20.70 -2.64
C GLY A 74 -11.91 -22.21 -2.39
N ALA A 75 -11.11 -23.00 -3.12
CA ALA A 75 -11.07 -24.45 -3.02
C ALA A 75 -10.14 -24.97 -1.89
N ASN A 76 -9.07 -24.24 -1.56
CA ASN A 76 -8.03 -24.70 -0.64
C ASN A 76 -8.18 -24.16 0.79
N THR A 77 -9.23 -24.62 1.47
CA THR A 77 -9.51 -24.24 2.88
C THR A 77 -8.40 -24.67 3.84
N ALA A 78 -7.64 -25.71 3.52
CA ALA A 78 -6.52 -26.19 4.34
C ALA A 78 -5.35 -25.20 4.34
N ALA A 79 -4.96 -24.67 3.17
CA ALA A 79 -3.90 -23.66 3.07
C ALA A 79 -4.27 -22.38 3.83
N ARG A 80 -5.54 -21.97 3.73
CA ARG A 80 -6.07 -20.81 4.44
C ARG A 80 -6.06 -20.98 5.95
N SER A 81 -6.60 -22.11 6.41
CA SER A 81 -6.59 -22.47 7.83
C SER A 81 -5.16 -22.52 8.39
N TYR A 82 -4.21 -23.03 7.59
CA TYR A 82 -2.81 -23.10 7.99
C TYR A 82 -2.20 -21.71 8.21
N ILE A 83 -2.34 -20.81 7.23
CA ILE A 83 -1.70 -19.48 7.31
C ILE A 83 -2.41 -18.56 8.29
N GLU A 84 -3.74 -18.63 8.38
CA GLU A 84 -4.52 -17.92 9.42
C GLU A 84 -4.18 -18.43 10.82
N GLY A 85 -4.06 -19.75 10.98
CA GLY A 85 -3.65 -20.36 12.25
C GLY A 85 -2.23 -19.94 12.66
N PHE A 86 -1.31 -19.86 11.70
CA PHE A 86 0.04 -19.33 11.95
C PHE A 86 0.00 -17.90 12.46
N PHE A 87 -0.64 -16.96 11.74
CA PHE A 87 -0.66 -15.55 12.14
C PHE A 87 -1.52 -15.26 13.38
N ASN A 88 -2.49 -16.12 13.70
CA ASN A 88 -3.18 -16.08 14.99
C ASN A 88 -2.28 -16.50 16.16
N GLY A 89 -1.40 -17.48 15.96
CA GLY A 89 -0.58 -18.06 17.03
C GLY A 89 0.86 -17.56 17.13
N VAL A 90 1.37 -16.86 16.11
CA VAL A 90 2.77 -16.42 16.05
C VAL A 90 3.06 -15.33 17.09
N GLY A 91 2.11 -14.42 17.29
CA GLY A 91 2.17 -13.37 18.30
C GLY A 91 2.14 -13.91 19.73
N GLY A 92 3.05 -13.45 20.57
CA GLY A 92 3.25 -13.97 21.94
C GLY A 92 4.08 -15.25 22.00
N SER A 93 4.47 -15.84 20.85
CA SER A 93 5.29 -17.06 20.83
C SER A 93 6.75 -16.80 21.22
N SER A 94 7.45 -17.83 21.68
CA SER A 94 8.90 -17.77 21.95
C SER A 94 9.71 -17.53 20.67
N TRP A 95 9.21 -17.99 19.52
CA TRP A 95 9.84 -17.76 18.23
C TRP A 95 9.78 -16.29 17.84
N ALA A 96 8.59 -15.67 17.90
CA ALA A 96 8.43 -14.23 17.64
C ALA A 96 9.17 -13.36 18.67
N ASN A 97 9.28 -13.83 19.93
CA ASN A 97 10.04 -13.14 20.98
C ASN A 97 11.51 -12.91 20.60
N SER A 98 12.09 -13.74 19.72
CA SER A 98 13.47 -13.55 19.24
C SER A 98 13.65 -12.22 18.48
N THR A 99 12.59 -11.62 17.95
CA THR A 99 12.65 -10.34 17.23
C THR A 99 12.77 -9.13 18.18
N THR A 100 12.36 -9.28 19.44
CA THR A 100 12.37 -8.20 20.44
C THR A 100 13.78 -7.71 20.81
N GLN A 101 14.83 -8.43 20.41
CA GLN A 101 16.23 -8.01 20.61
C GLN A 101 16.67 -6.84 19.71
N TYR A 102 15.96 -6.61 18.60
CA TYR A 102 16.25 -5.51 17.66
C TYR A 102 15.59 -4.22 18.12
N CYS A 103 16.03 -3.07 17.59
CA CYS A 103 15.53 -1.77 18.01
C CYS A 103 15.79 -0.65 17.01
N GLN A 104 15.02 0.43 17.14
CA GLN A 104 15.29 1.74 16.53
C GLN A 104 15.71 2.77 17.59
N GLY A 105 16.17 3.94 17.12
CA GLY A 105 16.62 5.03 18.00
C GLY A 105 18.01 4.82 18.59
N VAL A 106 18.82 3.95 17.97
CA VAL A 106 20.21 3.65 18.36
C VAL A 106 21.19 4.07 17.26
N PRO A 107 22.47 4.32 17.59
CA PRO A 107 23.49 4.63 16.59
C PRO A 107 23.65 3.53 15.53
N SER A 108 24.02 3.94 14.31
CA SER A 108 24.46 2.99 13.28
C SER A 108 25.68 2.20 13.77
N GLY A 109 25.70 0.89 13.53
CA GLY A 109 26.70 -0.04 14.02
C GLY A 109 26.33 -0.74 15.34
N THR A 110 25.23 -0.36 16.00
CA THR A 110 24.78 -1.04 17.23
C THR A 110 24.43 -2.50 16.96
N VAL A 111 25.08 -3.42 17.68
CA VAL A 111 24.84 -4.88 17.61
C VAL A 111 24.02 -5.41 18.79
N GLN A 112 23.89 -4.63 19.87
CA GLN A 112 23.13 -4.98 21.08
C GLN A 112 22.35 -3.74 21.54
N CYS A 113 21.04 -3.84 21.54
CA CYS A 113 20.15 -2.68 21.72
C CYS A 113 20.01 -2.20 23.18
N GLY A 114 20.32 -3.06 24.16
CA GLY A 114 20.11 -2.74 25.58
C GLY A 114 18.64 -2.42 25.87
N THR A 115 18.40 -1.41 26.71
CA THR A 115 17.06 -0.95 27.09
C THR A 115 16.72 0.46 26.58
N THR A 116 17.68 1.13 25.94
CA THR A 116 17.53 2.52 25.48
C THR A 116 16.89 2.62 24.09
N GLY A 117 16.96 1.56 23.30
CA GLY A 117 16.28 1.48 22.01
C GLY A 117 14.77 1.28 22.16
N LEU A 118 14.02 1.62 21.12
CA LEU A 118 12.62 1.23 21.01
C LEU A 118 12.55 -0.13 20.31
N HIS A 119 11.97 -1.12 20.97
CA HIS A 119 11.99 -2.53 20.55
C HIS A 119 10.66 -2.95 19.92
N PRO A 120 10.65 -3.97 19.04
CA PRO A 120 9.43 -4.67 18.69
C PRO A 120 8.78 -5.24 19.95
N THR A 121 7.46 -5.16 19.98
CA THR A 121 6.63 -5.91 20.92
C THR A 121 6.37 -7.30 20.37
N ASN A 122 5.88 -8.20 21.23
CA ASN A 122 5.44 -9.54 20.85
C ASN A 122 3.96 -9.71 21.24
N PRO A 123 3.04 -8.96 20.60
CA PRO A 123 1.63 -8.95 20.98
C PRO A 123 0.96 -10.27 20.58
N MET A 124 -0.01 -10.73 21.35
CA MET A 124 -0.91 -11.80 20.88
C MET A 124 -1.88 -11.26 19.82
N ASN A 125 -2.43 -12.14 18.98
CA ASN A 125 -3.46 -11.81 17.97
C ASN A 125 -3.00 -10.82 16.88
N GLU A 126 -1.81 -11.03 16.32
CA GLU A 126 -1.27 -10.18 15.24
C GLU A 126 -2.13 -10.18 13.97
N LEU A 127 -2.95 -11.21 13.74
CA LEU A 127 -4.01 -11.20 12.72
C LEU A 127 -5.17 -10.27 13.15
N SER A 128 -4.94 -8.96 13.06
CA SER A 128 -5.93 -7.92 13.41
C SER A 128 -6.55 -7.22 12.20
N GLY A 129 -6.18 -7.63 10.99
CA GLY A 129 -6.53 -6.89 9.78
C GLY A 129 -7.73 -7.37 8.97
N GLY A 130 -8.26 -8.53 9.33
CA GLY A 130 -9.27 -9.24 8.55
C GLY A 130 -8.67 -10.18 7.51
N VAL A 131 -9.48 -11.15 7.11
CA VAL A 131 -9.25 -12.04 5.97
C VAL A 131 -10.13 -11.53 4.84
N TRP A 132 -9.52 -11.01 3.78
CA TRP A 132 -10.27 -10.50 2.64
C TRP A 132 -10.47 -11.63 1.62
N ASN A 133 -11.71 -12.09 1.52
CA ASN A 133 -12.19 -12.98 0.48
C ASN A 133 -12.56 -12.14 -0.74
N GLU A 134 -11.57 -11.74 -1.51
CA GLU A 134 -11.80 -10.89 -2.67
C GLU A 134 -12.27 -11.73 -3.87
N THR A 135 -13.45 -12.34 -3.72
CA THR A 135 -14.21 -12.89 -4.87
C THR A 135 -15.18 -11.86 -5.45
N THR A 136 -15.17 -10.62 -4.94
CA THR A 136 -16.15 -9.57 -5.30
C THR A 136 -15.55 -8.47 -6.18
N TRP A 137 -14.23 -8.26 -6.11
CA TRP A 137 -13.52 -7.19 -6.82
C TRP A 137 -12.44 -7.81 -7.70
N CYS A 138 -11.98 -7.08 -8.73
CA CYS A 138 -10.96 -7.53 -9.68
C CYS A 138 -9.59 -6.87 -9.46
N ALA A 139 -9.59 -5.72 -8.81
CA ALA A 139 -8.47 -5.04 -8.18
C ALA A 139 -9.05 -4.02 -7.19
N TRP A 140 -8.18 -3.27 -6.52
CA TRP A 140 -8.55 -2.05 -5.80
C TRP A 140 -7.32 -1.14 -5.68
N HIS A 141 -7.54 0.14 -5.42
CA HIS A 141 -6.48 1.08 -5.08
C HIS A 141 -6.64 1.67 -3.67
N SER A 142 -5.53 2.12 -3.10
CA SER A 142 -5.50 2.80 -1.82
C SER A 142 -4.27 3.70 -1.72
N SER A 143 -4.05 4.23 -0.53
CA SER A 143 -2.97 5.17 -0.26
C SER A 143 -2.33 4.89 1.09
N SER A 144 -1.04 5.20 1.17
CA SER A 144 -0.29 5.18 2.42
C SER A 144 0.71 6.34 2.42
N GLY A 145 0.55 7.26 3.36
CA GLY A 145 1.24 8.55 3.29
C GLY A 145 0.95 9.24 1.96
N ASN A 146 1.96 9.78 1.29
CA ASN A 146 1.80 10.45 -0.01
C ASN A 146 1.96 9.51 -1.22
N MET A 147 1.73 8.20 -1.04
CA MET A 147 1.85 7.21 -2.10
C MET A 147 0.52 6.51 -2.32
N SER A 148 -0.06 6.67 -3.51
CA SER A 148 -1.17 5.85 -3.98
C SER A 148 -0.65 4.58 -4.67
N TYR A 149 -1.40 3.49 -4.57
CA TYR A 149 -1.04 2.20 -5.16
C TYR A 149 -2.29 1.39 -5.47
N SER A 150 -2.18 0.51 -6.46
CA SER A 150 -3.23 -0.46 -6.80
C SER A 150 -2.76 -1.87 -6.51
N TYR A 151 -3.64 -2.68 -5.93
CA TYR A 151 -3.44 -4.11 -5.75
C TYR A 151 -4.08 -4.84 -6.93
N MET A 152 -3.25 -5.27 -7.88
CA MET A 152 -3.70 -6.01 -9.05
C MET A 152 -3.13 -7.44 -9.03
N PRO A 153 -3.98 -8.44 -8.84
CA PRO A 153 -3.61 -9.85 -8.82
C PRO A 153 -3.65 -10.48 -10.23
N TYR A 154 -3.34 -11.77 -10.33
CA TYR A 154 -3.36 -12.51 -11.60
C TYR A 154 -4.81 -12.70 -12.09
N GLN A 155 -5.26 -11.81 -12.97
CA GLN A 155 -6.65 -11.73 -13.42
C GLN A 155 -7.23 -13.05 -13.96
N PRO A 156 -6.48 -13.88 -14.72
CA PRO A 156 -7.03 -15.13 -15.24
C PRO A 156 -7.51 -16.13 -14.17
N ASP A 157 -7.05 -16.03 -12.92
CA ASP A 157 -7.54 -16.88 -11.82
C ASP A 157 -9.02 -16.63 -11.48
N ALA A 158 -9.57 -15.47 -11.87
CA ALA A 158 -10.98 -15.13 -11.75
C ALA A 158 -11.76 -15.30 -13.08
N GLY A 159 -11.06 -15.68 -14.17
CA GLY A 159 -11.66 -15.91 -15.48
C GLY A 159 -12.50 -14.73 -15.97
N ALA A 160 -13.67 -15.03 -16.54
CA ALA A 160 -14.56 -14.01 -17.11
C ALA A 160 -15.11 -13.01 -16.06
N ALA A 161 -15.11 -13.37 -14.77
CA ALA A 161 -15.54 -12.46 -13.71
C ALA A 161 -14.63 -11.22 -13.61
N CYS A 162 -13.37 -11.35 -14.03
CA CYS A 162 -12.41 -10.24 -14.12
C CYS A 162 -11.95 -9.97 -15.54
N GLY A 163 -12.88 -10.07 -16.49
CA GLY A 163 -12.67 -9.54 -17.83
C GLY A 163 -11.85 -10.43 -18.76
N MET A 164 -11.52 -11.67 -18.38
CA MET A 164 -10.93 -12.62 -19.34
C MET A 164 -11.87 -12.82 -20.52
N ASN A 165 -11.35 -12.58 -21.72
CA ASN A 165 -12.05 -12.64 -23.00
C ASN A 165 -13.22 -11.65 -23.16
N PHE A 166 -13.21 -10.53 -22.44
CA PHE A 166 -14.31 -9.56 -22.46
C PHE A 166 -14.44 -8.79 -23.79
N VAL A 167 -13.30 -8.38 -24.37
CA VAL A 167 -13.25 -7.64 -25.65
C VAL A 167 -12.85 -8.58 -26.78
N ASN A 168 -11.84 -9.42 -26.54
CA ASN A 168 -11.24 -10.32 -27.51
C ASN A 168 -11.61 -11.77 -27.18
N PRO A 169 -12.13 -12.56 -28.13
CA PRO A 169 -12.43 -13.97 -27.87
C PRO A 169 -11.18 -14.85 -27.86
N GLY A 170 -11.24 -15.96 -27.11
CA GLY A 170 -10.21 -17.00 -27.11
C GLY A 170 -8.86 -16.51 -26.59
N ASN A 171 -7.76 -17.11 -27.06
CA ASN A 171 -6.42 -16.81 -26.52
C ASN A 171 -6.01 -15.33 -26.62
N SER A 172 -6.57 -14.58 -27.56
CA SER A 172 -6.28 -13.15 -27.72
C SER A 172 -6.83 -12.30 -26.58
N GLY A 173 -7.88 -12.74 -25.89
CA GLY A 173 -8.44 -12.03 -24.75
C GLY A 173 -8.17 -12.67 -23.41
N TYR A 174 -7.34 -13.70 -23.37
CA TYR A 174 -6.97 -14.37 -22.11
C TYR A 174 -6.44 -13.39 -21.06
N PHE A 175 -5.86 -12.27 -21.51
CA PHE A 175 -5.33 -11.18 -20.66
C PHE A 175 -6.14 -9.87 -20.71
N ASP A 176 -7.32 -9.83 -21.32
CA ASP A 176 -8.14 -8.61 -21.43
C ASP A 176 -8.36 -7.94 -20.06
N GLY A 177 -8.63 -8.76 -19.03
CA GLY A 177 -8.82 -8.33 -17.66
C GLY A 177 -7.70 -7.45 -17.11
N PHE A 178 -6.45 -7.70 -17.48
CA PHE A 178 -5.31 -6.93 -16.94
C PHE A 178 -5.35 -5.46 -17.36
N SER A 179 -5.62 -5.18 -18.63
CA SER A 179 -5.66 -3.80 -19.11
C SER A 179 -7.01 -3.14 -18.86
N ILE A 180 -8.10 -3.91 -18.76
CA ILE A 180 -9.42 -3.38 -18.35
C ILE A 180 -9.37 -2.94 -16.88
N VAL A 181 -9.04 -3.85 -15.97
CA VAL A 181 -9.07 -3.61 -14.52
C VAL A 181 -7.87 -2.78 -14.08
N GLY A 182 -6.68 -3.02 -14.64
CA GLY A 182 -5.52 -2.17 -14.35
C GLY A 182 -5.71 -0.75 -14.86
N GLY A 183 -6.37 -0.56 -16.00
CA GLY A 183 -6.75 0.76 -16.51
C GLY A 183 -7.79 1.45 -15.65
N HIS A 184 -8.74 0.69 -15.10
CA HIS A 184 -9.75 1.15 -14.15
C HIS A 184 -9.09 1.75 -12.90
N GLU A 185 -8.27 0.96 -12.20
CA GLU A 185 -7.60 1.42 -10.98
C GLU A 185 -6.62 2.56 -11.23
N TYR A 186 -5.93 2.56 -12.38
CA TYR A 186 -5.02 3.64 -12.77
C TYR A 186 -5.75 4.97 -12.92
N ALA A 187 -6.89 4.96 -13.60
CA ALA A 187 -7.66 6.17 -13.86
C ALA A 187 -8.29 6.72 -12.57
N GLU A 188 -8.74 5.83 -11.67
CA GLU A 188 -9.27 6.21 -10.36
C GLU A 188 -8.17 6.75 -9.46
N THR A 189 -7.01 6.09 -9.40
CA THR A 189 -5.85 6.58 -8.66
C THR A 189 -5.42 7.99 -9.09
N ILE A 190 -5.58 8.35 -10.37
CA ILE A 190 -5.27 9.70 -10.88
C ILE A 190 -6.28 10.73 -10.38
N THR A 191 -7.56 10.38 -10.33
CA THR A 191 -8.65 11.31 -10.00
C THR A 191 -9.02 11.31 -8.52
N ASP A 192 -8.69 10.25 -7.78
CA ASP A 192 -8.90 10.09 -6.35
C ASP A 192 -7.76 9.26 -5.72
N PRO A 193 -6.53 9.80 -5.63
CA PRO A 193 -5.40 9.05 -5.10
C PRO A 193 -5.55 8.64 -3.62
N TYR A 194 -6.47 9.24 -2.87
CA TYR A 194 -6.80 8.89 -1.49
C TYR A 194 -8.28 8.51 -1.42
N PRO A 195 -8.65 7.23 -1.33
CA PRO A 195 -10.01 6.78 -1.58
C PRO A 195 -11.08 7.61 -0.85
N ASN A 196 -12.07 8.07 -1.62
CA ASN A 196 -13.18 8.93 -1.22
C ASN A 196 -12.82 10.42 -0.96
N SER A 197 -11.75 10.94 -1.55
CA SER A 197 -11.32 12.34 -1.35
C SER A 197 -11.40 13.21 -2.61
N GLY A 198 -11.38 12.58 -3.79
CA GLY A 198 -11.26 13.20 -5.09
C GLY A 198 -12.56 13.25 -5.86
N TRP A 199 -12.53 12.79 -7.11
CA TRP A 199 -13.67 12.90 -8.03
C TRP A 199 -14.59 11.69 -7.96
N LEU A 200 -15.69 11.85 -7.23
CA LEU A 200 -16.77 10.88 -7.12
C LEU A 200 -18.11 11.47 -7.57
N ASP A 201 -19.03 10.63 -8.01
CA ASP A 201 -20.44 11.03 -8.16
C ASP A 201 -21.20 11.00 -6.82
N GLY A 202 -22.48 11.40 -6.84
CA GLY A 202 -23.31 11.45 -5.62
C GLY A 202 -23.61 10.08 -4.97
N ARG A 203 -23.20 8.98 -5.58
CA ARG A 203 -23.30 7.60 -5.06
C ARG A 203 -21.93 7.02 -4.70
N GLY A 204 -20.86 7.80 -4.85
CA GLY A 204 -19.50 7.37 -4.59
C GLY A 204 -18.82 6.67 -5.78
N ALA A 205 -19.43 6.66 -6.97
CA ALA A 205 -18.81 6.01 -8.13
C ALA A 205 -17.76 6.93 -8.75
N GLU A 206 -16.58 6.36 -9.03
CA GLU A 206 -15.47 7.09 -9.66
C GLU A 206 -15.58 7.13 -11.20
N ASN A 207 -14.53 7.62 -11.87
CA ASN A 207 -14.53 7.73 -13.32
C ASN A 207 -14.56 6.37 -14.04
N SER A 208 -13.95 5.32 -13.48
CA SER A 208 -13.92 3.99 -14.09
C SER A 208 -15.10 3.13 -13.66
N ASP A 209 -15.52 3.19 -12.39
CA ASP A 209 -16.78 2.60 -11.90
C ASP A 209 -17.98 2.86 -12.81
N LYS A 210 -18.19 4.13 -13.20
CA LYS A 210 -19.33 4.55 -14.01
C LYS A 210 -19.39 3.91 -15.40
N CYS A 211 -18.27 3.36 -15.85
CA CYS A 211 -18.08 2.81 -17.18
C CYS A 211 -17.67 1.32 -17.17
N ALA A 212 -17.72 0.70 -16.00
CA ALA A 212 -17.37 -0.70 -15.83
C ALA A 212 -18.29 -1.62 -16.64
N TRP A 213 -17.68 -2.63 -17.28
CA TRP A 213 -18.38 -3.76 -17.93
C TRP A 213 -19.39 -3.40 -19.03
N ILE A 214 -19.24 -2.26 -19.70
CA ILE A 214 -20.05 -1.91 -20.88
C ILE A 214 -19.60 -2.78 -22.07
N SER A 215 -20.45 -3.71 -22.50
CA SER A 215 -20.13 -4.66 -23.57
C SER A 215 -20.54 -4.22 -24.98
N SER A 216 -21.44 -3.24 -25.10
CA SER A 216 -21.91 -2.73 -26.39
C SER A 216 -22.47 -1.31 -26.28
N GLY A 217 -22.51 -0.59 -27.40
CA GLY A 217 -23.00 0.79 -27.45
C GLY A 217 -21.94 1.84 -27.07
N GLN A 218 -22.40 3.04 -26.69
CA GLN A 218 -21.52 4.15 -26.31
C GLN A 218 -20.68 3.76 -25.08
N GLY A 219 -19.37 3.93 -25.18
CA GLY A 219 -18.44 3.59 -24.11
C GLY A 219 -18.20 2.09 -23.93
N ALA A 220 -18.64 1.24 -24.87
CA ALA A 220 -18.28 -0.16 -24.84
C ALA A 220 -16.75 -0.33 -24.76
N ALA A 221 -16.32 -1.30 -23.94
CA ALA A 221 -14.93 -1.69 -23.88
C ALA A 221 -14.44 -2.10 -25.28
N ALA A 222 -13.20 -1.74 -25.59
CA ALA A 222 -12.59 -2.06 -26.87
C ALA A 222 -11.07 -2.10 -26.75
N ASN A 223 -10.41 -2.51 -27.83
CA ASN A 223 -8.96 -2.40 -27.92
C ASN A 223 -8.56 -0.95 -28.21
N ILE A 224 -7.55 -0.47 -27.50
CA ILE A 224 -6.75 0.70 -27.89
C ILE A 224 -5.38 0.26 -28.38
N SER A 225 -4.78 1.03 -29.29
CA SER A 225 -3.44 0.74 -29.81
C SER A 225 -2.39 1.61 -29.10
N LEU A 226 -1.45 0.96 -28.42
CA LEU A 226 -0.34 1.61 -27.71
C LEU A 226 0.98 0.96 -28.14
N GLY A 227 1.87 1.76 -28.75
CA GLY A 227 3.21 1.27 -29.15
C GLY A 227 3.18 0.10 -30.14
N GLY A 228 2.12 -0.02 -30.96
CA GLY A 228 1.95 -1.11 -31.92
C GLY A 228 1.29 -2.37 -31.36
N ASN A 229 0.95 -2.40 -30.07
CA ASN A 229 0.18 -3.48 -29.43
C ASN A 229 -1.27 -3.04 -29.18
N ASN A 230 -2.18 -4.01 -29.10
CA ASN A 230 -3.57 -3.78 -28.75
C ASN A 230 -3.83 -4.20 -27.30
N TYR A 231 -4.50 -3.34 -26.54
CA TYR A 231 -4.89 -3.61 -25.17
C TYR A 231 -6.39 -3.40 -25.01
N ALA A 232 -7.10 -4.40 -24.50
CA ALA A 232 -8.50 -4.27 -24.15
C ALA A 232 -8.63 -3.33 -22.95
N VAL A 233 -9.43 -2.27 -23.08
CA VAL A 233 -9.71 -1.35 -21.98
C VAL A 233 -11.21 -1.13 -21.88
N GLN A 234 -11.69 -0.89 -20.68
CA GLN A 234 -12.98 -0.23 -20.53
C GLN A 234 -12.83 1.27 -20.83
N SER A 235 -13.95 1.91 -21.11
CA SER A 235 -13.99 3.35 -21.21
C SER A 235 -13.92 4.01 -19.83
N LEU A 236 -13.64 5.32 -19.83
CA LEU A 236 -13.65 6.16 -18.64
C LEU A 236 -14.74 7.22 -18.76
N TRP A 237 -15.28 7.66 -17.63
CA TRP A 237 -16.25 8.74 -17.61
C TRP A 237 -15.57 10.09 -17.88
N SER A 238 -16.06 10.82 -18.88
CA SER A 238 -15.69 12.21 -19.14
C SER A 238 -16.89 13.11 -18.94
N ASN A 239 -16.82 14.07 -18.01
CA ASN A 239 -17.85 15.10 -17.85
C ASN A 239 -17.97 16.00 -19.09
N ALA A 240 -16.90 16.16 -19.86
CA ALA A 240 -16.87 17.07 -21.00
C ALA A 240 -17.54 16.44 -22.25
N PHE A 241 -17.75 15.13 -22.27
CA PHE A 241 -18.45 14.46 -23.35
C PHE A 241 -19.89 14.95 -23.54
N ASN A 242 -20.40 14.83 -24.76
CA ASN A 242 -21.77 15.20 -25.13
C ASN A 242 -22.15 16.62 -24.69
N GLY A 243 -21.27 17.59 -24.98
CA GLY A 243 -21.48 19.00 -24.65
C GLY A 243 -21.54 19.29 -23.14
N GLY A 244 -20.82 18.52 -22.32
CA GLY A 244 -20.84 18.68 -20.86
C GLY A 244 -21.87 17.82 -20.13
N SER A 245 -22.68 17.04 -20.86
CA SER A 245 -23.67 16.13 -20.25
C SER A 245 -23.04 14.84 -19.70
N GLY A 246 -21.79 14.59 -20.06
CA GLY A 246 -21.00 13.47 -19.60
C GLY A 246 -21.27 12.16 -20.34
N GLY A 247 -20.33 11.22 -20.23
CA GLY A 247 -20.49 9.87 -20.72
C GLY A 247 -19.20 9.08 -20.75
N CYS A 248 -19.35 7.78 -20.98
CA CYS A 248 -18.26 6.82 -21.07
C CYS A 248 -17.60 6.87 -22.44
N VAL A 249 -16.29 7.09 -22.46
CA VAL A 249 -15.50 7.31 -23.68
C VAL A 249 -14.15 6.59 -23.62
N LEU A 250 -13.70 6.04 -24.75
CA LEU A 250 -12.34 5.48 -24.90
C LEU A 250 -11.32 6.56 -25.27
N SER A 251 -11.79 7.70 -25.76
CA SER A 251 -11.02 8.90 -26.10
C SER A 251 -11.95 10.11 -26.11
N TYR A 252 -11.44 11.26 -25.72
CA TYR A 252 -12.17 12.53 -25.69
C TYR A 252 -11.23 13.70 -25.97
#